data_AF-A0A6A7L525-F1
#
_entry.id   AF-A0A6A7L525-F1
#
_cell.length_a   1.000
_cell.length_b   1.000
_cell.length_c   1.000
_cell.angle_alpha   90.00
_cell.angle_beta   90.00
_cell.angle_gamma   90.00
#
_symmetry.space_group_name_H-M   'P 1'
#
loop_
_entity.id
_entity.type
_entity.pdbx_description
1 polymer ?
#
loop_
_entity_poly.entity_id
_entity_poly.type
_entity_poly.pdbx_seq_one_letter_code
_entity_poly.pdbx_strand_id
1 'polypeptide(L)'
;MPIPETPQQYTQRILSNVGDADPWEVLASTPARLRQLVDGRTQHDLQRRSAPDRWSVREILAHLADCEVVAGWRLRSILASSGTALQAFDQNRWAEVFKYPETSADRTYRGRWGPWCTLGDAGRGPVESTDMALAWASRPRRRVPRPHVRAVFRWRTVRRGHAWG
;
A
#
# COMPACT_ATOMS: atom_id res chain seq x y z
N MET A 1 3.23 -27.99 -18.10
CA MET A 1 2.81 -26.68 -17.59
C MET A 1 3.42 -26.48 -16.21
N PRO A 2 4.06 -25.34 -15.91
CA PRO A 2 4.50 -25.05 -14.54
C PRO A 2 3.28 -24.99 -13.63
N ILE A 3 3.38 -25.61 -12.45
CA ILE A 3 2.33 -25.60 -11.44
C ILE A 3 2.23 -24.15 -10.91
N PRO A 4 1.04 -23.53 -10.91
CA PRO A 4 0.89 -22.19 -10.35
C PRO A 4 1.20 -22.21 -8.85
N GLU A 5 1.89 -21.19 -8.36
CA GLU A 5 2.24 -21.06 -6.94
C GLU A 5 0.97 -21.13 -6.06
N THR A 6 1.08 -21.80 -4.91
CA THR A 6 0.04 -21.77 -3.88
C THR A 6 -0.01 -20.39 -3.20
N PRO A 7 -1.14 -20.00 -2.57
CA PRO A 7 -1.20 -18.76 -1.79
C PRO A 7 -0.12 -18.65 -0.71
N GLN A 8 0.26 -19.77 -0.10
CA GLN A 8 1.31 -19.83 0.92
C GLN A 8 2.69 -19.56 0.32
N GLN A 9 3.01 -20.20 -0.81
CA GLN A 9 4.26 -19.95 -1.55
C GLN A 9 4.34 -18.50 -2.03
N TYR A 10 3.24 -17.95 -2.56
CA TYR A 10 3.14 -16.55 -2.91
C TYR A 10 3.44 -15.65 -1.70
N THR A 11 2.77 -15.91 -0.57
CA THR A 11 2.97 -15.13 0.67
C THR A 11 4.43 -15.19 1.13
N GLN A 12 5.03 -16.38 1.14
CA GLN A 12 6.42 -16.58 1.55
C GLN A 12 7.40 -15.83 0.62
N ARG A 13 7.17 -15.87 -0.70
CA ARG A 13 7.98 -15.14 -1.68
C ARG A 13 7.86 -13.62 -1.55
N ILE A 14 6.68 -13.11 -1.19
CA ILE A 14 6.52 -11.68 -0.93
C ILE A 14 7.20 -11.28 0.38
N LEU A 15 7.03 -12.08 1.43
CA LEU A 15 7.68 -11.84 2.72
C LEU A 15 9.20 -11.99 2.66
N SER A 16 9.76 -12.81 1.76
CA SER A 16 11.22 -12.89 1.61
C SER A 16 11.85 -11.57 1.16
N ASN A 17 11.09 -10.64 0.57
CA ASN A 17 11.61 -9.32 0.18
C ASN A 17 11.96 -8.42 1.37
N VAL A 18 11.41 -8.69 2.57
CA VAL A 18 11.76 -7.94 3.78
C VAL A 18 12.91 -8.59 4.56
N GLY A 19 13.37 -9.79 4.16
CA GLY A 19 14.42 -10.52 4.85
C GLY A 19 14.06 -10.82 6.30
N ASP A 20 15.01 -10.58 7.21
CA ASP A 20 14.83 -10.76 8.65
C ASP A 20 14.26 -9.52 9.38
N ALA A 21 13.97 -8.44 8.64
CA ALA A 21 13.46 -7.20 9.24
C ALA A 21 11.98 -7.33 9.64
N ASP A 22 11.58 -6.61 10.68
CA ASP A 22 10.17 -6.52 11.06
C ASP A 22 9.35 -5.81 9.96
N PRO A 23 8.31 -6.46 9.39
CA PRO A 23 7.52 -5.86 8.32
C PRO A 23 6.88 -4.51 8.69
N TRP A 24 6.56 -4.28 9.97
CA TRP A 24 5.99 -3.01 10.42
C TRP A 24 7.03 -1.88 10.40
N GLU A 25 8.26 -2.15 10.87
CA GLU A 25 9.37 -1.20 10.76
C GLU A 25 9.72 -0.88 9.30
N VAL A 26 9.72 -1.88 8.42
CA VAL A 26 9.93 -1.67 6.98
C VAL A 26 8.83 -0.78 6.41
N LEU A 27 7.56 -1.07 6.69
CA LEU A 27 6.44 -0.27 6.22
C LEU A 27 6.51 1.18 6.73
N ALA A 28 6.79 1.37 8.03
CA ALA A 28 6.86 2.69 8.66
C ALA A 28 8.01 3.55 8.11
N SER A 29 9.17 2.94 7.83
CA SER A 29 10.36 3.65 7.31
C SER A 29 10.36 3.86 5.79
N THR A 30 9.55 3.10 5.05
CA THR A 30 9.50 3.12 3.58
C THR A 30 9.31 4.53 3.00
N PRO A 31 8.39 5.38 3.50
CA PRO A 31 8.23 6.73 2.96
C PRO A 31 9.47 7.61 3.06
N ALA A 32 10.17 7.58 4.20
CA ALA A 32 11.41 8.32 4.38
C ALA A 32 12.53 7.78 3.48
N ARG A 33 12.62 6.45 3.36
CA ARG A 33 13.60 5.79 2.50
C ARG A 33 13.40 6.13 1.03
N LEU A 34 12.16 6.11 0.55
CA LEU A 34 11.84 6.49 -0.83
C LEU A 34 12.19 7.96 -1.10
N ARG A 35 11.89 8.88 -0.16
CA ARG A 35 12.33 10.28 -0.28
C ARG A 35 13.83 10.40 -0.43
N GLN A 36 14.62 9.71 0.39
CA GLN A 36 16.09 9.73 0.30
C GLN A 36 16.59 9.19 -1.04
N LEU A 37 15.96 8.16 -1.60
CA LEU A 37 16.37 7.54 -2.86
C LEU A 37 16.11 8.43 -4.09
N VAL A 38 15.05 9.24 -4.04
CA VAL A 38 14.66 10.14 -5.13
C VAL A 38 15.26 11.53 -5.00
N ASP A 39 15.75 11.90 -3.82
CA ASP A 39 16.36 13.21 -3.58
C ASP A 39 17.59 13.42 -4.49
N GLY A 40 17.70 14.62 -5.04
CA GLY A 40 18.75 14.98 -6.00
C GLY A 40 18.71 14.27 -7.36
N ARG A 41 17.72 13.41 -7.66
CA ARG A 41 17.59 12.74 -8.97
C ARG A 41 16.97 13.67 -10.02
N THR A 42 17.48 13.59 -11.25
CA THR A 42 16.92 14.36 -12.36
C THR A 42 15.61 13.75 -12.85
N GLN A 43 14.79 14.52 -13.57
CA GLN A 43 13.58 14.00 -14.20
C GLN A 43 13.88 12.89 -15.21
N HIS A 44 15.05 12.93 -15.86
CA HIS A 44 15.50 11.89 -16.77
C HIS A 44 15.80 10.59 -16.01
N ASP A 45 16.49 10.67 -14.87
CA ASP A 45 16.78 9.49 -14.03
C ASP A 45 15.53 8.77 -13.57
N LEU A 46 14.49 9.55 -13.20
CA LEU A 46 13.22 9.01 -12.70
C LEU A 46 12.34 8.42 -13.80
N GLN A 47 12.54 8.81 -15.06
CA GLN A 47 11.81 8.32 -16.23
C GLN A 47 12.48 7.12 -16.91
N ARG A 48 13.76 6.88 -16.62
CA ARG A 48 14.50 5.76 -17.19
C ARG A 48 13.88 4.43 -16.75
N ARG A 49 13.60 3.57 -17.72
CA ARG A 49 13.14 2.19 -17.53
C ARG A 49 14.33 1.24 -17.60
N SER A 50 14.32 0.19 -16.78
CA SER A 50 15.35 -0.86 -16.83
C SER A 50 15.19 -1.80 -18.02
N ALA A 51 13.95 -1.99 -18.49
CA ALA A 51 13.61 -2.71 -19.71
C ALA A 51 12.27 -2.19 -20.28
N PRO A 52 11.96 -2.43 -21.57
CA PRO A 52 10.78 -1.86 -22.23
C PRO A 52 9.44 -2.19 -21.56
N ASP A 53 9.35 -3.38 -20.96
CA ASP A 53 8.19 -3.94 -20.25
C ASP A 53 8.10 -3.49 -18.78
N ARG A 54 9.07 -2.71 -18.29
CA ARG A 54 9.17 -2.30 -16.89
C ARG A 54 8.77 -0.86 -16.67
N TRP A 55 8.18 -0.62 -15.52
CA TRP A 55 7.90 0.72 -15.04
C TRP A 55 9.19 1.46 -14.68
N SER A 56 9.19 2.74 -14.99
CA SER A 56 10.19 3.69 -14.49
C SER A 56 10.02 3.92 -12.99
N VAL A 57 11.03 4.52 -12.35
CA VAL A 57 10.96 4.90 -10.93
C VAL A 57 9.76 5.80 -10.66
N ARG A 58 9.47 6.76 -11.53
CA ARG A 58 8.29 7.62 -11.43
C ARG A 58 6.99 6.83 -11.42
N GLU A 59 6.84 5.90 -12.34
CA GLU A 59 5.63 5.06 -12.44
C GLU A 59 5.45 4.19 -11.19
N ILE A 60 6.54 3.65 -10.65
CA ILE A 60 6.53 2.89 -9.39
C ILE A 60 6.08 3.78 -8.22
N LEU A 61 6.60 5.01 -8.10
CA LEU A 61 6.21 5.92 -7.03
C LEU A 61 4.72 6.29 -7.11
N ALA A 62 4.20 6.52 -8.32
CA ALA A 62 2.78 6.79 -8.53
C ALA A 62 1.90 5.60 -8.12
N HIS A 63 2.33 4.40 -8.52
CA HIS A 63 1.65 3.16 -8.14
C HIS A 63 1.64 2.93 -6.62
N LEU A 64 2.77 3.13 -5.94
CA LEU A 64 2.86 2.99 -4.49
C LEU A 64 1.89 3.93 -3.76
N ALA A 65 1.70 5.14 -4.27
CA ALA A 65 0.74 6.10 -3.72
C ALA A 65 -0.71 5.63 -3.83
N ASP A 66 -1.10 5.08 -4.97
CA ASP A 66 -2.44 4.54 -5.14
C ASP A 66 -2.64 3.23 -4.35
N CYS A 67 -1.59 2.42 -4.21
CA CYS A 67 -1.60 1.20 -3.39
C CYS A 67 -1.86 1.48 -1.91
N GLU A 68 -1.31 2.54 -1.34
CA GLU A 68 -1.53 2.83 0.08
C GLU A 68 -2.97 3.28 0.37
N VAL A 69 -3.62 4.00 -0.56
CA VAL A 69 -5.05 4.31 -0.47
C VAL A 69 -5.88 3.02 -0.43
N VAL A 70 -5.59 2.08 -1.33
CA VAL A 70 -6.28 0.78 -1.36
C VAL A 70 -6.00 -0.04 -0.09
N ALA A 71 -4.75 -0.07 0.38
CA ALA A 71 -4.36 -0.77 1.60
C ALA A 71 -5.10 -0.22 2.82
N GLY A 72 -5.13 1.11 2.99
CA GLY A 72 -5.84 1.77 4.08
C GLY A 72 -7.34 1.49 4.07
N TRP A 73 -7.98 1.44 2.89
CA TRP A 73 -9.39 1.05 2.77
C TRP A 73 -9.61 -0.42 3.15
N ARG A 74 -8.77 -1.33 2.63
CA ARG A 74 -8.86 -2.77 2.91
C ARG A 74 -8.68 -3.06 4.41
N LEU A 75 -7.69 -2.44 5.06
CA LEU A 75 -7.45 -2.61 6.50
C LEU A 75 -8.67 -2.20 7.32
N ARG A 76 -9.24 -1.02 7.07
CA ARG A 76 -10.47 -0.56 7.75
C ARG A 76 -11.64 -1.51 7.53
N SER A 77 -11.79 -2.01 6.31
CA SER A 77 -12.88 -2.93 5.97
C SER A 77 -12.72 -4.29 6.68
N ILE A 78 -11.51 -4.83 6.75
CA ILE A 78 -11.20 -6.08 7.49
C ILE A 78 -11.52 -5.91 8.98
N LEU A 79 -11.13 -4.78 9.58
CA LEU A 79 -11.37 -4.50 10.99
C LEU A 79 -12.85 -4.28 11.31
N ALA A 80 -13.60 -3.69 10.38
CA ALA A 80 -15.03 -3.39 10.57
C ALA A 80 -15.93 -4.61 10.34
N SER A 81 -15.54 -5.54 9.46
CA SER A 81 -16.41 -6.68 9.10
C SER A 81 -15.62 -7.94 8.75
N SER A 82 -15.98 -9.04 9.41
CA SER A 82 -15.43 -10.37 9.13
C SER A 82 -15.89 -10.89 7.77
N GLY A 83 -14.99 -11.58 7.06
CA GLY A 83 -15.32 -12.14 5.73
C GLY A 83 -15.44 -11.08 4.63
N THR A 84 -14.99 -9.85 4.87
CA THR A 84 -14.95 -8.80 3.85
C THR A 84 -14.20 -9.25 2.60
N ALA A 85 -14.86 -9.16 1.45
CA ALA A 85 -14.22 -9.37 0.16
C ALA A 85 -13.27 -8.20 -0.15
N LEU A 86 -11.99 -8.52 -0.37
CA LEU A 86 -10.99 -7.52 -0.76
C LEU A 86 -11.12 -7.21 -2.25
N GLN A 87 -11.39 -5.96 -2.58
CA GLN A 87 -11.53 -5.52 -3.97
C GLN A 87 -10.18 -5.58 -4.69
N ALA A 88 -10.12 -6.27 -5.82
CA ALA A 88 -8.98 -6.25 -6.72
C ALA A 88 -8.96 -4.96 -7.55
N PHE A 89 -7.81 -4.60 -8.09
CA PHE A 89 -7.67 -3.51 -9.05
C PHE A 89 -6.67 -3.89 -10.13
N ASP A 90 -6.83 -3.32 -11.32
CA ASP A 90 -5.92 -3.52 -12.45
C ASP A 90 -4.87 -2.41 -12.43
N GLN A 91 -3.68 -2.76 -11.94
CA GLN A 91 -2.56 -1.83 -11.78
C GLN A 91 -2.08 -1.23 -13.11
N ASN A 92 -2.14 -2.00 -14.20
CA ASN A 92 -1.69 -1.54 -15.52
C ASN A 92 -2.72 -0.57 -16.09
N ARG A 93 -4.00 -0.89 -15.95
CA ARG A 93 -5.07 0.02 -16.36
C ARG A 93 -5.03 1.33 -15.58
N TRP A 94 -4.69 1.30 -14.28
CA TRP A 94 -4.51 2.51 -13.48
C TRP A 94 -3.33 3.33 -13.98
N ALA A 95 -2.19 2.69 -14.27
CA ALA A 95 -1.02 3.38 -14.79
C ALA A 95 -1.31 4.13 -16.10
N GLU A 96 -2.10 3.52 -17.00
CA GLU A 96 -2.56 4.14 -18.24
C GLU A 96 -3.53 5.31 -17.98
N VAL A 97 -4.61 5.07 -17.24
CA VAL A 97 -5.70 6.04 -17.07
C VAL A 97 -5.27 7.24 -16.22
N PHE A 98 -4.49 6.99 -15.17
CA PHE A 98 -3.95 8.04 -14.29
C PHE A 98 -2.64 8.61 -14.79
N LYS A 99 -2.17 8.17 -15.98
CA LYS A 99 -1.02 8.73 -16.69
C LYS A 99 0.21 8.78 -15.81
N TYR A 100 0.56 7.66 -15.19
CA TYR A 100 1.74 7.56 -14.32
C TYR A 100 3.03 8.15 -14.93
N PRO A 101 3.34 7.96 -16.23
CA PRO A 101 4.52 8.58 -16.85
C PRO A 101 4.54 10.12 -16.79
N GLU A 102 3.37 10.77 -16.80
CA GLU A 102 3.18 12.23 -16.82
C GLU A 102 3.17 12.84 -15.40
N THR A 103 3.12 12.02 -14.35
CA THR A 103 3.06 12.51 -12.96
C THR A 103 4.38 13.16 -12.53
N SER A 104 4.33 14.27 -11.82
CA SER A 104 5.56 14.84 -11.26
C SER A 104 5.91 14.11 -9.96
N ALA A 105 7.16 13.68 -9.81
CA ALA A 105 7.60 12.88 -8.67
C ALA A 105 7.38 13.62 -7.33
N ASP A 106 7.49 14.95 -7.35
CA ASP A 106 7.19 15.84 -6.23
C ASP A 106 5.68 15.87 -5.88
N ARG A 107 4.79 15.87 -6.88
CA ARG A 107 3.33 15.89 -6.68
C ARG A 107 2.81 14.54 -6.21
N THR A 108 3.41 13.47 -6.70
CA THR A 108 3.09 12.10 -6.25
C THR A 108 3.40 11.92 -4.78
N TYR A 109 4.51 12.48 -4.25
CA TYR A 109 4.90 12.32 -2.84
C TYR A 109 4.42 13.44 -1.89
N ARG A 110 4.37 14.71 -2.32
CA ARG A 110 3.94 15.84 -1.47
C ARG A 110 2.46 16.21 -1.65
N GLY A 111 1.90 16.01 -2.85
CA GLY A 111 0.54 16.46 -3.19
C GLY A 111 -0.57 15.44 -2.89
N ARG A 112 -0.28 14.13 -3.00
CA ARG A 112 -1.25 13.05 -2.73
C ARG A 112 -1.26 12.55 -1.28
N TRP A 113 -0.19 12.80 -0.53
CA TRP A 113 0.07 12.26 0.81
C TRP A 113 -0.01 13.23 1.98
N GLY A 114 -0.10 14.54 1.70
CA GLY A 114 -0.09 15.59 2.73
C GLY A 114 -1.00 15.29 3.95
N PRO A 115 -2.22 14.75 3.76
CA PRO A 115 -3.12 14.44 4.88
C PRO A 115 -2.88 13.10 5.60
N TRP A 116 -2.18 12.13 5.00
CA TRP A 116 -2.07 10.77 5.55
C TRP A 116 -0.69 10.45 6.15
N CYS A 117 0.41 10.99 5.60
CA CYS A 117 1.75 10.80 6.17
C CYS A 117 2.08 11.76 7.34
N THR A 118 1.42 12.91 7.43
CA THR A 118 1.63 13.87 8.54
C THR A 118 1.10 13.38 9.89
N LEU A 119 0.32 12.29 9.91
CA LEU A 119 -0.06 11.62 11.16
C LEU A 119 1.12 10.93 11.87
N GLY A 120 2.24 10.67 11.16
CA GLY A 120 3.46 10.08 11.75
C GLY A 120 4.50 11.10 12.23
N ASP A 121 4.57 12.28 11.59
CA ASP A 121 5.59 13.31 11.88
C ASP A 121 5.05 14.49 12.70
N ALA A 122 3.74 14.58 12.97
CA ALA A 122 3.14 15.62 13.81
C ALA A 122 3.31 15.34 15.31
N GLY A 123 4.55 15.44 15.80
CA GLY A 123 4.82 15.66 17.21
C GLY A 123 4.69 17.14 17.58
N ARG A 124 3.69 17.46 18.41
CA ARG A 124 3.45 18.70 19.21
C ARG A 124 2.59 19.82 18.59
N GLY A 125 1.31 19.86 18.97
CA GLY A 125 0.39 21.02 18.89
C GLY A 125 -1.06 20.62 18.61
N PRO A 126 -2.09 21.20 19.28
CA PRO A 126 -3.29 20.46 19.64
C PRO A 126 -4.38 20.51 18.55
N VAL A 127 -4.57 19.37 17.91
CA VAL A 127 -5.90 18.90 17.52
C VAL A 127 -6.01 17.48 18.06
N GLU A 128 -6.69 17.33 19.19
CA GLU A 128 -6.78 16.07 19.94
C GLU A 128 -7.54 15.00 19.14
N SER A 129 -6.80 14.23 18.33
CA SER A 129 -7.24 12.91 17.85
C SER A 129 -7.29 11.88 18.99
N THR A 130 -6.71 12.21 20.15
CA THR A 130 -6.83 11.46 21.40
C THR A 130 -8.28 11.38 21.89
N ASP A 131 -9.11 12.37 21.57
CA ASP A 131 -10.48 12.45 22.09
C ASP A 131 -11.42 11.42 21.43
N MET A 132 -11.17 11.05 20.16
CA MET A 132 -11.93 9.97 19.50
C MET A 132 -11.48 8.57 19.93
N ALA A 133 -10.17 8.36 20.14
CA ALA A 133 -9.65 7.07 20.58
C ALA A 133 -9.99 6.79 22.05
N LEU A 134 -9.93 7.82 22.91
CA LEU A 134 -10.36 7.73 24.31
C LEU A 134 -11.89 7.69 24.45
N ALA A 135 -12.67 8.42 23.65
CA ALA A 135 -14.13 8.28 23.62
C ALA A 135 -14.59 6.89 23.14
N TRP A 136 -13.82 6.23 22.26
CA TRP A 136 -14.07 4.85 21.85
C TRP A 136 -13.65 3.83 22.93
N ALA A 137 -12.50 4.04 23.59
CA ALA A 137 -12.00 3.18 24.66
C ALA A 137 -12.82 3.25 25.96
N SER A 138 -13.49 4.38 26.22
CA SER A 138 -14.29 4.65 27.44
C SER A 138 -15.74 4.14 27.36
N ARG A 139 -16.19 3.61 26.21
CA ARG A 139 -17.53 3.01 26.10
C ARG A 139 -17.61 1.71 26.92
N PRO A 140 -18.69 1.45 27.68
CA PRO A 140 -18.86 0.19 28.38
C PRO A 140 -18.75 -0.96 27.38
N ARG A 141 -17.73 -1.80 27.55
CA ARG A 141 -17.48 -2.98 26.71
C ARG A 141 -18.65 -3.94 26.90
N ARG A 142 -19.64 -3.90 26.01
CA ARG A 142 -20.52 -5.07 25.84
C ARG A 142 -19.62 -6.23 25.41
N ARG A 143 -19.68 -7.35 26.13
CA ARG A 143 -19.03 -8.60 25.72
C ARG A 143 -19.60 -8.98 24.35
N VAL A 144 -18.90 -8.64 23.28
CA VAL A 144 -19.13 -9.21 21.96
C VAL A 144 -18.44 -10.57 21.96
N PRO A 145 -19.14 -11.68 21.66
CA PRO A 145 -18.50 -12.98 21.51
C PRO A 145 -17.39 -12.87 20.48
N ARG A 146 -16.20 -13.43 20.76
CA ARG A 146 -15.09 -13.49 19.80
C ARG A 146 -15.59 -14.22 18.54
N PRO A 147 -15.70 -13.56 17.37
CA PRO A 147 -15.95 -14.32 16.16
C PRO A 147 -14.64 -15.05 15.83
N HIS A 148 -14.75 -16.29 15.38
CA HIS A 148 -13.65 -16.99 14.72
C HIS A 148 -13.37 -16.24 13.41
N VAL A 149 -12.47 -15.26 13.44
CA VAL A 149 -12.13 -14.44 12.27
C VAL A 149 -11.33 -15.29 11.28
N ARG A 150 -11.97 -15.69 10.19
CA ARG A 150 -11.30 -16.20 8.98
C ARG A 150 -11.46 -15.17 7.87
N ALA A 151 -10.36 -14.59 7.42
CA ALA A 151 -10.33 -13.87 6.16
C ALA A 151 -10.48 -14.90 5.03
N VAL A 152 -11.45 -14.70 4.14
CA VAL A 152 -11.64 -15.55 2.95
C VAL A 152 -11.13 -14.77 1.74
N PHE A 153 -9.97 -15.17 1.22
CA PHE A 153 -9.45 -14.67 -0.05
C PHE A 153 -10.24 -15.29 -1.20
N ARG A 154 -11.14 -14.52 -1.82
CA ARG A 154 -11.84 -14.95 -3.03
C ARG A 154 -11.23 -14.25 -4.24
N TRP A 155 -10.24 -14.90 -4.86
CA TRP A 155 -9.69 -14.47 -6.14
C TRP A 155 -10.73 -14.68 -7.25
N ARG A 156 -11.26 -13.60 -7.83
CA ARG A 156 -11.83 -13.66 -9.19
C ARG A 156 -10.70 -13.33 -10.15
N THR A 157 -10.27 -14.33 -10.92
CA THR A 157 -9.29 -14.17 -12.00
C THR A 157 -9.83 -13.21 -13.07
N VAL A 158 -9.25 -12.01 -13.17
CA VAL A 158 -9.25 -11.26 -14.43
C VAL A 158 -8.15 -11.89 -15.28
N ARG A 159 -8.53 -12.74 -16.25
CA ARG A 159 -7.59 -13.23 -17.26
C ARG A 159 -7.25 -12.06 -18.19
N ARG A 160 -6.01 -11.59 -18.14
CA ARG A 160 -5.14 -11.28 -19.29
C ARG A 160 -3.72 -11.11 -18.73
N GLY A 161 -2.82 -11.96 -19.23
CA GLY A 161 -1.49 -12.13 -18.66
C GLY A 161 -0.62 -10.89 -18.80
N HIS A 162 0.30 -10.72 -17.85
CA HIS A 162 1.74 -10.61 -18.08
C HIS A 162 2.38 -10.83 -16.71
N ALA A 163 3.26 -11.84 -16.63
CA ALA A 163 3.92 -12.23 -15.41
C ALA A 163 4.99 -11.20 -15.03
N TRP A 164 5.13 -10.99 -13.73
CA TRP A 164 6.26 -10.33 -13.10
C TRP A 164 7.55 -11.06 -13.50
N GLY A 165 8.37 -10.43 -14.34
CA GLY A 165 9.81 -10.68 -14.32
C GLY A 165 10.47 -9.81 -13.27
#